data_AF-A0A0P7XMA2-F1
#
_entry.id   AF-A0A0P7XMA2-F1
#
_cell.length_a   1.000
_cell.length_b   1.000
_cell.length_c   1.000
_cell.angle_alpha   90.00
_cell.angle_beta   90.00
_cell.angle_gamma   90.00
#
_symmetry.space_group_name_H-M   'P 1'
#
loop_
_entity.id
_entity.type
_entity.pdbx_description
1 polymer ?
#
loop_
_entity_poly.entity_id
_entity_poly.type
_entity_poly.pdbx_seq_one_letter_code
_entity_poly.pdbx_strand_id
1 'polypeptide(L)'
;MPSLRQSYTVTVPEEPPAAAFPFLKHDIRRKSSTVSGSVLVSTFVGLLINQAKNSKSPQGLVGLRNLGNTCFMNSILQCLSNTRDLRDYCLHSSHRRDLNSNSRTHTTLMEEFAKLIQTLWTSSSSEAVSPSEFKTQIQKYAPRFVGYNDDEKGKKMWNKYLEREDSRVVDLFVGQLKSTLTCSECGYCSTVFDPFWDLSLPIAKKSYGEVTLMDCMRLFTKEDMLDGDEKPVSSFGLYCYSPQKLTFQWGTCHRCKARRKCTKKFTIQKFPRILVLHLKRFSEARVRTSKLSTFVNFPLKDLDLREFASDNSVNAVYNLYAVSNHSGTTLGGHYTAYCRNPTLGEWYSFNDSRVTPMSSSQVRSSDAYVLFYELASCSRMLAVSMSSAAFFSFPPVLPVHGILEGQLHKLLS
;
A
#
# COMPACT_ATOMS: atom_id res chain seq x y z
N MET A 1 51.31 15.49 38.70
CA MET A 1 51.05 14.17 39.33
C MET A 1 49.58 13.82 39.07
N PRO A 2 49.25 12.58 38.66
CA PRO A 2 48.62 12.33 37.36
C PRO A 2 47.31 11.49 37.39
N SER A 3 46.60 11.41 36.25
CA SER A 3 46.18 10.18 35.52
C SER A 3 44.64 10.06 35.48
N LEU A 4 43.93 9.53 34.48
CA LEU A 4 44.24 8.64 33.35
C LEU A 4 43.18 8.91 32.24
N ARG A 5 43.62 9.15 31.00
CA ARG A 5 42.80 8.96 29.80
C ARG A 5 42.90 7.49 29.40
N GLN A 6 41.78 6.84 29.11
CA GLN A 6 41.74 5.63 28.30
C GLN A 6 41.02 5.93 26.98
N SER A 7 41.84 6.06 25.94
CA SER A 7 41.45 6.00 24.54
C SER A 7 41.42 4.53 24.11
N TYR A 8 40.34 4.09 23.47
CA TYR A 8 40.35 2.86 22.69
C TYR A 8 40.24 3.21 21.20
N THR A 9 41.33 2.94 20.49
CA THR A 9 41.42 2.93 19.03
C THR A 9 40.99 1.54 18.56
N VAL A 10 40.04 1.45 17.63
CA VAL A 10 39.72 0.18 16.94
C VAL A 10 40.48 0.17 15.62
N THR A 11 41.47 -0.71 15.53
CA THR A 11 42.24 -1.06 14.35
C THR A 11 41.40 -1.91 13.40
N VAL A 12 41.41 -1.54 12.11
CA VAL A 12 40.83 -2.31 11.00
C VAL A 12 41.87 -3.36 10.56
N PRO A 13 41.51 -4.63 10.34
CA PRO A 13 42.42 -5.61 9.75
C PRO A 13 42.57 -5.37 8.23
N GLU A 14 43.82 -5.22 7.77
CA GLU A 14 44.22 -5.28 6.36
C GLU A 14 44.07 -6.71 5.81
N GLU A 15 43.54 -6.84 4.59
CA GLU A 15 43.61 -8.08 3.80
C GLU A 15 44.94 -8.18 3.04
N PRO A 16 45.59 -9.36 2.98
CA PRO A 16 46.82 -9.57 2.22
C PRO A 16 46.56 -9.85 0.72
N PRO A 17 47.48 -9.48 -0.19
CA PRO A 17 47.35 -9.71 -1.62
C PRO A 17 48.12 -10.97 -2.09
N ALA A 18 47.56 -11.71 -3.04
CA ALA A 18 48.23 -12.67 -3.94
C ALA A 18 47.14 -13.33 -4.83
N ALA A 19 47.30 -13.70 -6.09
CA ALA A 19 48.41 -13.69 -7.03
C ALA A 19 47.85 -13.83 -8.46
N ALA A 20 48.59 -13.34 -9.45
CA ALA A 20 48.37 -13.58 -10.87
C ALA A 20 48.92 -14.96 -11.31
N PHE A 21 48.52 -15.39 -12.53
CA PHE A 21 49.19 -16.26 -13.53
C PHE A 21 48.21 -17.25 -14.22
N PRO A 22 48.49 -17.79 -15.43
CA PRO A 22 48.19 -17.15 -16.73
C PRO A 22 47.50 -18.14 -17.72
N PHE A 23 47.46 -17.77 -19.01
CA PHE A 23 47.14 -18.57 -20.22
C PHE A 23 45.64 -18.80 -20.51
N LEU A 24 45.13 -18.84 -21.76
CA LEU A 24 45.72 -19.04 -23.09
C LEU A 24 44.75 -18.46 -24.14
N LYS A 25 45.25 -17.75 -25.17
CA LYS A 25 44.48 -17.40 -26.38
C LYS A 25 44.31 -18.65 -27.26
N HIS A 26 43.12 -18.90 -27.80
CA HIS A 26 42.99 -19.58 -29.09
C HIS A 26 41.77 -19.10 -29.88
N ASP A 27 42.03 -18.84 -31.16
CA ASP A 27 41.16 -18.30 -32.18
C ASP A 27 40.09 -19.28 -32.71
N ILE A 28 38.95 -18.68 -33.07
CA ILE A 28 38.13 -18.88 -34.29
C ILE A 28 38.02 -20.32 -34.86
N ARG A 29 36.80 -20.88 -34.79
CA ARG A 29 36.19 -21.59 -35.94
C ARG A 29 34.66 -21.60 -35.89
N ARG A 30 34.03 -20.80 -36.77
CA ARG A 30 32.60 -20.93 -37.13
C ARG A 30 32.39 -22.23 -37.90
N LYS A 31 31.40 -23.03 -37.50
CA LYS A 31 30.72 -24.00 -38.37
C LYS A 31 29.21 -23.86 -38.22
N SER A 32 28.58 -23.61 -39.35
CA SER A 32 27.13 -23.61 -39.58
C SER A 32 26.59 -25.03 -39.47
N SER A 33 25.42 -25.20 -38.83
CA SER A 33 24.53 -26.33 -39.12
C SER A 33 23.08 -25.97 -38.77
N THR A 34 22.20 -26.44 -39.65
CA THR A 34 20.79 -26.14 -39.90
C THR A 34 19.85 -26.69 -38.80
N VAL A 35 18.84 -25.90 -38.39
CA VAL A 35 17.81 -26.31 -37.42
C VAL A 35 16.57 -26.83 -38.16
N SER A 36 16.21 -28.09 -37.90
CA SER A 36 15.02 -28.78 -38.43
C SER A 36 13.80 -28.55 -37.54
N GLY A 37 12.66 -28.20 -38.16
CA GLY A 37 11.44 -27.67 -37.54
C GLY A 37 10.51 -28.68 -36.85
N SER A 38 11.02 -29.68 -36.12
CA SER A 38 10.17 -30.72 -35.49
C SER A 38 9.98 -30.59 -33.97
N VAL A 39 10.47 -29.52 -33.32
CA VAL A 39 10.41 -29.39 -31.85
C VAL A 39 9.09 -28.77 -31.34
N LEU A 40 8.27 -28.17 -32.21
CA LEU A 40 7.10 -27.37 -31.78
C LEU A 40 5.84 -28.17 -31.41
N VAL A 41 5.76 -29.47 -31.71
CA VAL A 41 4.56 -30.28 -31.45
C VAL A 41 4.62 -31.00 -30.10
N SER A 42 5.81 -31.24 -29.55
CA SER A 42 6.01 -31.97 -28.29
C SER A 42 5.67 -31.11 -27.04
N THR A 43 5.88 -29.80 -27.11
CA THR A 43 5.62 -28.87 -26.00
C THR A 43 4.13 -28.58 -25.78
N PHE A 44 3.30 -28.70 -26.82
CA PHE A 44 1.86 -28.41 -26.71
C PHE A 44 1.06 -29.52 -26.02
N VAL A 45 1.44 -30.78 -26.21
CA VAL A 45 0.77 -31.93 -25.56
C VAL A 45 1.21 -32.08 -24.10
N GLY A 46 2.46 -31.74 -23.77
CA GLY A 46 2.95 -31.70 -22.38
C GLY A 46 2.24 -30.68 -21.49
N LEU A 47 1.68 -29.61 -22.08
CA LEU A 47 0.88 -28.60 -21.37
C LEU A 47 -0.57 -29.04 -21.11
N LEU A 48 -1.12 -29.95 -21.93
CA LEU A 48 -2.49 -30.44 -21.80
C LEU A 48 -2.64 -31.67 -20.90
N ILE A 49 -1.58 -32.47 -20.72
CA ILE A 49 -1.62 -33.69 -19.90
C ILE A 49 -1.31 -33.43 -18.40
N ASN A 50 -0.83 -32.23 -18.04
CA ASN A 50 -0.53 -31.90 -16.64
C ASN A 50 -1.74 -31.36 -15.84
N GLN A 51 -2.95 -31.41 -16.41
CA GLN A 51 -4.20 -31.05 -15.71
C GLN A 51 -4.74 -32.16 -14.79
N ALA A 52 -4.17 -33.36 -14.81
CA ALA A 52 -4.69 -34.51 -14.08
C ALA A 52 -3.68 -35.05 -13.03
N LYS A 53 -3.13 -34.17 -12.18
CA LYS A 53 -2.48 -34.46 -10.88
C LYS A 53 -2.00 -33.14 -10.25
N ASN A 54 -2.93 -32.28 -9.85
CA ASN A 54 -2.58 -31.03 -9.17
C ASN A 54 -3.18 -31.04 -7.76
N SER A 55 -2.54 -31.76 -6.84
CA SER A 55 -2.63 -31.39 -5.42
C SER A 55 -1.91 -30.04 -5.29
N LYS A 56 -2.60 -28.95 -5.61
CA LYS A 56 -2.02 -27.60 -5.63
C LYS A 56 -1.39 -27.34 -4.27
N SER A 57 -0.06 -27.28 -4.22
CA SER A 57 0.63 -26.82 -3.03
C SER A 57 0.11 -25.41 -2.69
N PRO A 58 -0.11 -25.11 -1.41
CA PRO A 58 -0.65 -23.81 -1.03
C PRO A 58 0.36 -22.70 -1.41
N GLN A 59 -0.03 -21.87 -2.38
CA GLN A 59 0.79 -20.77 -2.88
C GLN A 59 0.77 -19.57 -1.93
N GLY A 60 1.85 -18.77 -1.97
CA GLY A 60 1.95 -17.54 -1.17
C GLY A 60 2.28 -17.77 0.30
N LEU A 61 2.69 -18.98 0.69
CA LEU A 61 3.08 -19.33 2.05
C LEU A 61 4.62 -19.39 2.22
N VAL A 62 5.29 -18.33 1.77
CA VAL A 62 6.76 -18.24 1.76
C VAL A 62 7.23 -17.10 2.65
N GLY A 63 8.21 -17.37 3.52
CA GLY A 63 8.80 -16.39 4.42
C GLY A 63 9.82 -15.48 3.74
N LEU A 64 10.18 -14.37 4.40
CA LEU A 64 11.21 -13.44 3.94
C LEU A 64 12.39 -13.43 4.91
N ARG A 65 13.60 -13.60 4.39
CA ARG A 65 14.83 -13.55 5.21
C ARG A 65 15.01 -12.15 5.81
N ASN A 66 15.35 -12.09 7.09
CA ASN A 66 15.69 -10.84 7.74
C ASN A 66 17.14 -10.44 7.39
N LEU A 67 17.32 -9.27 6.77
CA LEU A 67 18.60 -8.72 6.33
C LEU A 67 19.14 -7.67 7.32
N GLY A 68 18.90 -7.88 8.62
CA GLY A 68 19.28 -7.00 9.73
C GLY A 68 18.26 -5.87 9.96
N ASN A 69 17.47 -5.95 11.04
CA ASN A 69 16.42 -4.99 11.40
C ASN A 69 15.41 -4.69 10.26
N THR A 70 15.17 -5.69 9.41
CA THR A 70 14.26 -5.56 8.25
C THR A 70 12.87 -6.16 8.47
N CYS A 71 12.56 -6.65 9.67
CA CYS A 71 11.27 -7.25 9.98
C CYS A 71 10.08 -6.31 9.70
N PHE A 72 10.26 -4.99 9.87
CA PHE A 72 9.26 -3.98 9.46
C PHE A 72 8.93 -4.11 7.97
N MET A 73 9.96 -4.09 7.12
CA MET A 73 9.83 -4.21 5.67
C MET A 73 9.19 -5.55 5.30
N ASN A 74 9.63 -6.65 5.92
CA ASN A 74 9.06 -7.98 5.69
C ASN A 74 7.57 -8.01 6.02
N SER A 75 7.15 -7.42 7.15
CA SER A 75 5.74 -7.39 7.53
C SER A 75 4.87 -6.64 6.50
N ILE A 76 5.33 -5.49 6.02
CA ILE A 76 4.61 -4.70 5.02
C ILE A 76 4.59 -5.42 3.67
N LEU A 77 5.71 -6.00 3.24
CA LEU A 77 5.79 -6.78 2.01
C LEU A 77 4.82 -7.97 2.03
N GLN A 78 4.68 -8.66 3.15
CA GLN A 78 3.73 -9.77 3.29
C GLN A 78 2.26 -9.28 3.24
N CYS A 79 1.96 -8.13 3.84
CA CYS A 79 0.62 -7.52 3.75
C CYS A 79 0.29 -7.12 2.30
N LEU A 80 1.23 -6.45 1.61
CA LEU A 80 1.08 -6.04 0.20
C LEU A 80 1.00 -7.26 -0.74
N SER A 81 1.80 -8.31 -0.49
CA SER A 81 1.78 -9.57 -1.24
C SER A 81 0.42 -10.27 -1.18
N ASN A 82 -0.31 -10.12 -0.07
CA ASN A 82 -1.67 -10.66 0.09
C ASN A 82 -2.77 -9.70 -0.37
N THR A 83 -2.41 -8.54 -0.94
CA THR A 83 -3.37 -7.62 -1.56
C THR A 83 -3.71 -8.14 -2.96
N ARG A 84 -4.87 -8.78 -3.12
CA ARG A 84 -5.23 -9.57 -4.33
C ARG A 84 -4.98 -8.84 -5.64
N ASP A 85 -5.57 -7.65 -5.80
CA ASP A 85 -5.48 -6.91 -7.06
C ASP A 85 -4.04 -6.46 -7.39
N LEU A 86 -3.27 -6.07 -6.36
CA LEU A 86 -1.86 -5.69 -6.51
C LEU A 86 -0.99 -6.90 -6.86
N ARG A 87 -1.21 -8.02 -6.17
CA ARG A 87 -0.54 -9.29 -6.45
C ARG A 87 -0.79 -9.73 -7.88
N ASP A 88 -2.06 -9.77 -8.29
CA ASP A 88 -2.44 -10.22 -9.63
C ASP A 88 -1.87 -9.29 -10.70
N TYR A 89 -1.80 -7.98 -10.44
CA TYR A 89 -1.13 -7.03 -11.31
C TYR A 89 0.38 -7.32 -11.49
N CYS A 90 1.06 -7.76 -10.43
CA CYS A 90 2.45 -8.23 -10.50
C CYS A 90 2.58 -9.59 -11.22
N LEU A 91 1.74 -10.57 -10.89
CA LEU A 91 1.79 -11.92 -11.45
C LEU A 91 1.53 -11.94 -12.96
N HIS A 92 0.54 -11.18 -13.43
CA HIS A 92 0.24 -11.06 -14.86
C HIS A 92 1.20 -10.14 -15.61
N SER A 93 2.26 -9.65 -14.95
CA SER A 93 3.22 -8.70 -15.53
C SER A 93 2.58 -7.44 -16.13
N SER A 94 1.38 -7.06 -15.67
CA SER A 94 0.63 -5.93 -16.22
C SER A 94 1.35 -4.61 -15.99
N HIS A 95 2.11 -4.50 -14.90
CA HIS A 95 2.96 -3.36 -14.59
C HIS A 95 3.95 -2.96 -15.69
N ARG A 96 4.41 -3.92 -16.50
CA ARG A 96 5.35 -3.62 -17.60
C ARG A 96 4.73 -2.74 -18.69
N ARG A 97 3.41 -2.82 -18.89
CA ARG A 97 2.71 -1.98 -19.87
C ARG A 97 2.63 -0.52 -19.38
N ASP A 98 2.36 -0.36 -18.08
CA ASP A 98 2.12 0.95 -17.47
C ASP A 98 3.45 1.72 -17.22
N LEU A 99 4.56 1.00 -17.05
CA LEU A 99 5.88 1.58 -16.81
C LEU A 99 6.58 2.18 -18.05
N ASN A 100 6.04 1.97 -19.26
CA ASN A 100 6.66 2.43 -20.51
C ASN A 100 6.67 3.96 -20.72
N SER A 101 6.11 4.75 -19.79
CA SER A 101 5.95 6.20 -19.97
C SER A 101 6.57 7.10 -18.88
N ASN A 102 7.18 6.56 -17.80
CA ASN A 102 7.59 7.37 -16.64
C ASN A 102 9.04 7.12 -16.16
N SER A 103 9.54 8.05 -15.32
CA SER A 103 10.91 8.15 -14.76
C SER A 103 11.59 6.81 -14.45
N ARG A 104 12.82 6.60 -14.98
CA ARG A 104 13.61 5.35 -14.92
C ARG A 104 13.71 4.73 -13.52
N THR A 105 13.78 5.55 -12.47
CA THR A 105 13.96 5.07 -11.09
C THR A 105 12.69 4.43 -10.50
N HIS A 106 11.50 4.90 -10.88
CA HIS A 106 10.23 4.35 -10.41
C HIS A 106 9.98 2.96 -11.03
N THR A 107 10.38 2.81 -12.30
CA THR A 107 10.32 1.57 -13.06
C THR A 107 11.14 0.45 -12.41
N THR A 108 12.41 0.69 -12.06
CA THR A 108 13.25 -0.35 -11.44
C THR A 108 12.73 -0.80 -10.07
N LEU A 109 12.19 0.11 -9.26
CA LEU A 109 11.62 -0.26 -7.97
C LEU A 109 10.39 -1.16 -8.12
N MET A 110 9.49 -0.81 -9.05
CA MET A 110 8.28 -1.60 -9.31
C MET A 110 8.63 -2.98 -9.92
N GLU A 111 9.64 -3.06 -10.78
CA GLU A 111 10.13 -4.32 -11.33
C GLU A 111 10.66 -5.26 -10.24
N GLU A 112 11.51 -4.75 -9.32
CA GLU A 112 12.02 -5.57 -8.21
C GLU A 112 10.93 -5.96 -7.22
N PHE A 113 9.95 -5.08 -6.98
CA PHE A 113 8.77 -5.44 -6.21
C PHE A 113 7.98 -6.57 -6.89
N ALA A 114 7.69 -6.45 -8.18
CA ALA A 114 6.93 -7.45 -8.92
C ALA A 114 7.64 -8.80 -8.98
N LYS A 115 8.96 -8.83 -9.20
CA LYS A 115 9.78 -10.06 -9.15
C LYS A 115 9.69 -10.74 -7.78
N LEU A 116 9.73 -9.96 -6.70
CA LEU A 116 9.59 -10.48 -5.35
C LEU A 116 8.20 -11.11 -5.15
N ILE A 117 7.12 -10.41 -5.53
CA ILE A 117 5.75 -10.95 -5.46
C ILE A 117 5.61 -12.23 -6.29
N GLN A 118 6.12 -12.24 -7.52
CA GLN A 118 6.12 -13.43 -8.37
C GLN A 118 6.80 -14.60 -7.67
N THR A 119 8.00 -14.37 -7.10
CA THR A 119 8.75 -15.42 -6.38
C THR A 119 7.97 -15.97 -5.18
N LEU A 120 7.35 -15.10 -4.37
CA LEU A 120 6.56 -15.51 -3.21
C LEU A 120 5.34 -16.38 -3.57
N TRP A 121 4.77 -16.20 -4.76
CA TRP A 121 3.53 -16.85 -5.19
C TRP A 121 3.70 -17.99 -6.19
N THR A 122 4.86 -18.10 -6.84
CA THR A 122 5.16 -19.18 -7.81
C THR A 122 6.20 -20.18 -7.31
N SER A 123 6.93 -19.87 -6.23
CA SER A 123 7.89 -20.80 -5.64
C SER A 123 7.21 -22.11 -5.22
N SER A 124 7.77 -23.23 -5.69
CA SER A 124 7.45 -24.57 -5.20
C SER A 124 8.18 -24.92 -3.91
N SER A 125 9.18 -24.13 -3.53
CA SER A 125 9.98 -24.30 -2.32
C SER A 125 9.36 -23.55 -1.13
N SER A 126 9.41 -24.17 0.04
CA SER A 126 9.09 -23.55 1.33
C SER A 126 10.24 -22.73 1.91
N GLU A 127 11.37 -22.61 1.20
CA GLU A 127 12.51 -21.81 1.66
C GLU A 127 12.21 -20.31 1.63
N ALA A 128 12.69 -19.61 2.65
CA ALA A 128 12.52 -18.17 2.75
C ALA A 128 13.31 -17.42 1.67
N VAL A 129 12.65 -16.45 1.05
CA VAL A 129 13.18 -15.60 -0.03
C VAL A 129 13.92 -14.39 0.55
N SER A 130 15.04 -14.01 -0.06
CA SER A 130 15.76 -12.78 0.32
C SER A 130 15.18 -11.57 -0.43
N PRO A 131 14.74 -10.49 0.26
CA PRO A 131 14.29 -9.26 -0.39
C PRO A 131 15.44 -8.25 -0.65
N SER A 132 16.67 -8.72 -0.86
CA SER A 132 17.90 -7.91 -0.95
C SER A 132 17.89 -6.89 -2.09
N GLU A 133 17.44 -7.32 -3.26
CA GLU A 133 17.37 -6.53 -4.48
C GLU A 133 16.33 -5.42 -4.31
N PHE A 134 15.14 -5.78 -3.80
CA PHE A 134 14.10 -4.82 -3.45
C PHE A 134 14.59 -3.81 -2.40
N LYS A 135 15.23 -4.28 -1.32
CA LYS A 135 15.82 -3.42 -0.26
C LYS A 135 16.77 -2.38 -0.87
N THR A 136 17.61 -2.80 -1.81
CA THR A 136 18.56 -1.93 -2.49
C THR A 136 17.85 -0.84 -3.30
N GLN A 137 16.80 -1.19 -4.04
CA GLN A 137 16.07 -0.21 -4.85
C GLN A 137 15.25 0.77 -4.00
N ILE A 138 14.57 0.29 -2.95
CA ILE A 138 13.77 1.18 -2.09
C ILE A 138 14.66 2.16 -1.32
N GLN A 139 15.88 1.76 -0.92
CA GLN A 139 16.86 2.65 -0.30
C GLN A 139 17.34 3.74 -1.25
N LYS A 140 17.54 3.43 -2.54
CA LYS A 140 17.87 4.43 -3.58
C LYS A 140 16.72 5.41 -3.80
N TYR A 141 15.48 4.91 -3.85
CA TYR A 141 14.30 5.70 -4.15
C TYR A 141 13.87 6.61 -2.98
N ALA A 142 13.82 6.06 -1.77
CA ALA A 142 13.41 6.75 -0.57
C ALA A 142 14.54 6.71 0.46
N PRO A 143 15.58 7.55 0.29
CA PRO A 143 16.71 7.53 1.20
C PRO A 143 16.36 8.14 2.57
N ARG A 144 15.07 8.26 2.96
CA ARG A 144 14.64 8.40 4.38
C ARG A 144 15.16 7.25 5.26
N PHE A 145 15.59 6.14 4.67
CA PHE A 145 16.39 5.09 5.33
C PHE A 145 17.86 5.50 5.58
N VAL A 146 18.23 6.75 5.25
CA VAL A 146 19.51 7.43 5.47
C VAL A 146 19.24 8.89 5.87
N GLY A 147 19.26 9.20 7.17
CA GLY A 147 19.72 10.48 7.73
C GLY A 147 19.24 11.87 7.24
N TYR A 148 18.15 12.05 6.46
CA TYR A 148 17.68 13.40 6.09
C TYR A 148 16.97 14.15 7.22
N ASN A 149 17.07 15.49 7.23
CA ASN A 149 16.29 16.35 8.12
C ASN A 149 14.83 16.53 7.63
N ASP A 150 13.95 17.03 8.49
CA ASP A 150 12.50 17.02 8.26
C ASP A 150 12.02 18.00 7.18
N ASP A 151 12.74 19.09 6.94
CA ASP A 151 12.46 20.08 5.88
C ASP A 151 12.68 19.49 4.48
N GLU A 152 13.75 18.70 4.31
CA GLU A 152 14.03 18.01 3.05
C GLU A 152 13.04 16.88 2.77
N LYS A 153 12.57 16.20 3.81
CA LYS A 153 11.46 15.22 3.71
C LYS A 153 10.18 15.92 3.27
N GLY A 154 9.87 17.07 3.86
CA GLY A 154 8.69 17.89 3.51
C GLY A 154 8.71 18.33 2.05
N LYS A 155 9.82 18.91 1.58
CA LYS A 155 9.97 19.36 0.17
C LYS A 155 9.87 18.21 -0.83
N LYS A 156 10.50 17.06 -0.56
CA LYS A 156 10.38 15.87 -1.43
C LYS A 156 8.96 15.32 -1.44
N MET A 157 8.29 15.25 -0.29
CA MET A 157 6.90 14.77 -0.21
C MET A 157 5.94 15.72 -0.95
N TRP A 158 6.18 17.03 -0.89
CA TRP A 158 5.40 18.04 -1.58
C TRP A 158 5.56 17.97 -3.10
N ASN A 159 6.78 17.80 -3.60
CA ASN A 159 7.02 17.62 -5.03
C ASN A 159 6.33 16.34 -5.55
N LYS A 160 6.35 15.25 -4.78
CA LYS A 160 5.60 14.02 -5.09
C LYS A 160 4.08 14.20 -5.05
N TYR A 161 3.56 15.08 -4.19
CA TYR A 161 2.14 15.43 -4.19
C TYR A 161 1.72 16.20 -5.45
N LEU A 162 2.61 17.03 -5.99
CA LEU A 162 2.38 17.78 -7.23
C LEU A 162 2.49 16.90 -8.49
N GLU A 163 3.28 15.84 -8.44
CA GLU A 163 3.33 14.79 -9.45
C GLU A 163 2.10 13.88 -9.31
N ARG A 164 0.96 14.30 -9.85
CA ARG A 164 -0.23 13.44 -9.98
C ARG A 164 0.12 12.24 -10.86
N GLU A 165 0.43 11.10 -10.25
CA GLU A 165 0.61 9.84 -10.96
C GLU A 165 -0.75 9.16 -11.19
N ASP A 166 -1.17 9.02 -12.44
CA ASP A 166 -2.19 8.04 -12.83
C ASP A 166 -1.53 6.65 -12.79
N SER A 167 -1.89 5.82 -11.81
CA SER A 167 -1.28 4.50 -11.64
C SER A 167 -2.21 3.50 -10.98
N ARG A 168 -1.94 2.21 -11.22
CA ARG A 168 -2.66 1.11 -10.57
C ARG A 168 -2.59 1.16 -9.04
N VAL A 169 -1.53 1.73 -8.46
CA VAL A 169 -1.41 1.90 -7.01
C VAL A 169 -2.37 2.98 -6.52
N VAL A 170 -2.54 4.06 -7.29
CA VAL A 170 -3.53 5.12 -7.00
C VAL A 170 -4.96 4.56 -7.03
N ASP A 171 -5.30 3.75 -8.04
CA ASP A 171 -6.61 3.11 -8.15
C ASP A 171 -6.99 2.27 -6.92
N LEU A 172 -6.00 1.63 -6.29
CA LEU A 172 -6.22 0.71 -5.18
C LEU A 172 -6.29 1.43 -3.85
N PHE A 173 -5.32 2.30 -3.57
CA PHE A 173 -5.07 2.81 -2.22
C PHE A 173 -5.56 4.24 -1.98
N VAL A 174 -5.81 5.03 -3.03
CA VAL A 174 -6.11 6.46 -2.84
C VAL A 174 -7.60 6.70 -2.60
N GLY A 175 -7.90 7.20 -1.40
CA GLY A 175 -9.17 7.81 -1.05
C GLY A 175 -9.10 9.34 -1.08
N GLN A 176 -10.18 10.00 -0.70
CA GLN A 176 -10.23 11.45 -0.57
C GLN A 176 -10.95 11.86 0.72
N LEU A 177 -10.29 12.69 1.54
CA LEU A 177 -10.88 13.36 2.69
C LEU A 177 -11.50 14.68 2.25
N LYS A 178 -12.59 15.06 2.91
CA LYS A 178 -13.18 16.40 2.88
C LYS A 178 -12.94 17.04 4.25
N SER A 179 -12.11 18.08 4.27
CA SER A 179 -11.87 18.92 5.44
C SER A 179 -12.76 20.15 5.36
N THR A 180 -13.60 20.36 6.37
CA THR A 180 -14.44 21.55 6.50
C THR A 180 -13.95 22.40 7.66
N LEU A 181 -13.78 23.70 7.43
CA LEU A 181 -13.41 24.69 8.43
C LEU A 181 -14.46 25.81 8.44
N THR A 182 -15.18 25.94 9.54
CA THR A 182 -16.29 26.90 9.71
C THR A 182 -15.94 27.96 10.74
N CYS A 183 -16.02 29.23 10.36
CA CYS A 183 -15.82 30.36 11.27
C CYS A 183 -17.06 30.57 12.14
N SER A 184 -16.88 30.64 13.47
CA SER A 184 -17.99 30.84 14.40
C SER A 184 -18.66 32.22 14.30
N GLU A 185 -17.90 33.24 13.89
CA GLU A 185 -18.42 34.62 13.87
C GLU A 185 -19.21 34.96 12.62
N CYS A 186 -18.67 34.63 11.44
CA CYS A 186 -19.28 35.01 10.16
C CYS A 186 -19.97 33.86 9.43
N GLY A 187 -19.93 32.64 9.99
CA GLY A 187 -20.49 31.43 9.38
C GLY A 187 -19.77 30.97 8.10
N TYR A 188 -18.70 31.65 7.66
CA TYR A 188 -17.97 31.24 6.46
C TYR A 188 -17.39 29.85 6.64
N CYS A 189 -17.75 28.97 5.71
CA CYS A 189 -17.33 27.59 5.65
C CYS A 189 -16.40 27.40 4.44
N SER A 190 -15.14 27.08 4.70
CA SER A 190 -14.18 26.67 3.67
C SER A 190 -14.06 25.15 3.65
N THR A 191 -14.02 24.56 2.45
CA THR A 191 -13.88 23.12 2.24
C THR A 191 -12.66 22.83 1.38
N VAL A 192 -11.86 21.84 1.79
CA VAL A 192 -10.68 21.35 1.05
C VAL A 192 -10.81 19.84 0.88
N PHE A 193 -10.35 19.33 -0.26
CA PHE A 193 -10.36 17.91 -0.58
C PHE A 193 -8.92 17.40 -0.73
N ASP A 194 -8.51 16.53 0.19
CA ASP A 194 -7.15 16.02 0.27
C ASP A 194 -7.12 14.52 -0.07
N PRO A 195 -6.28 14.06 -1.02
CA PRO A 195 -6.08 12.64 -1.24
C PRO A 195 -5.39 12.01 -0.02
N PHE A 196 -5.73 10.76 0.29
CA PHE A 196 -5.05 9.98 1.33
C PHE A 196 -4.76 8.57 0.84
N TRP A 197 -3.63 8.01 1.28
CA TRP A 197 -3.21 6.64 0.98
C TRP A 197 -3.46 5.69 2.16
N ASP A 198 -3.46 6.26 3.37
CA ASP A 198 -3.75 5.61 4.64
C ASP A 198 -4.43 6.62 5.59
N LEU A 199 -5.10 6.12 6.62
CA LEU A 199 -5.60 6.94 7.72
C LEU A 199 -4.85 6.61 9.00
N SER A 200 -4.13 7.60 9.52
CA SER A 200 -3.42 7.50 10.78
C SER A 200 -4.34 7.93 11.95
N LEU A 201 -4.92 6.94 12.62
CA LEU A 201 -5.97 7.10 13.62
C LEU A 201 -5.39 7.32 15.03
N PRO A 202 -5.81 8.39 15.76
CA PRO A 202 -5.53 8.50 17.18
C PRO A 202 -6.24 7.38 17.95
N ILE A 203 -5.58 6.84 18.98
CA ILE A 203 -6.18 5.82 19.84
C ILE A 203 -7.05 6.50 20.88
N ALA A 204 -8.35 6.18 20.87
CA ALA A 204 -9.29 6.71 21.84
C ALA A 204 -8.95 6.27 23.27
N LYS A 205 -9.26 7.12 24.24
CA LYS A 205 -9.18 6.81 25.68
C LYS A 205 -10.59 6.61 26.20
N LYS A 206 -10.84 5.48 26.86
CA LYS A 206 -12.13 5.18 27.50
C LYS A 206 -11.92 4.89 28.98
N SER A 207 -12.82 5.41 29.80
CA SER A 207 -12.86 5.10 31.24
C SER A 207 -13.49 3.73 31.53
N TYR A 208 -14.42 3.29 30.67
CA TYR A 208 -15.12 2.01 30.79
C TYR A 208 -15.29 1.36 29.41
N GLY A 209 -15.19 0.02 29.37
CA GLY A 209 -15.30 -0.78 28.15
C GLY A 209 -14.02 -0.80 27.30
N GLU A 210 -14.00 -1.68 26.31
CA GLU A 210 -12.88 -1.78 25.37
C GLU A 210 -12.88 -0.65 24.34
N VAL A 211 -11.70 -0.26 23.89
CA VAL A 211 -11.52 0.68 22.77
C VAL A 211 -11.75 -0.09 21.48
N THR A 212 -12.62 0.41 20.63
CA THR A 212 -12.92 -0.16 19.31
C THR A 212 -12.30 0.67 18.20
N LEU A 213 -12.13 0.07 17.02
CA LEU A 213 -11.69 0.80 15.82
C LEU A 213 -12.63 1.96 15.47
N MET A 214 -13.95 1.78 15.69
CA MET A 214 -14.94 2.83 15.46
C MET A 214 -14.75 4.01 16.39
N ASP A 215 -14.32 3.79 17.64
CA ASP A 215 -13.99 4.90 18.56
C ASP A 215 -12.80 5.72 18.05
N CYS A 216 -11.79 5.06 17.51
CA CYS A 216 -10.63 5.73 16.90
C CYS A 216 -11.02 6.52 15.64
N MET A 217 -11.93 5.97 14.81
CA MET A 217 -12.46 6.66 13.62
C MET A 217 -13.33 7.87 14.00
N ARG A 218 -14.17 7.75 15.04
CA ARG A 218 -14.94 8.88 15.59
C ARG A 218 -14.04 9.96 16.16
N LEU A 219 -12.96 9.58 16.84
CA LEU A 219 -11.98 10.55 17.32
C LEU A 219 -11.25 11.24 16.16
N PHE A 220 -10.95 10.52 15.08
CA PHE A 220 -10.33 11.09 13.87
C PHE A 220 -11.25 12.07 13.12
N THR A 221 -12.54 11.79 13.06
CA THR A 221 -13.55 12.59 12.35
C THR A 221 -14.30 13.58 13.24
N LYS A 222 -13.92 13.66 14.53
CA LYS A 222 -14.52 14.56 15.50
C LYS A 222 -14.38 16.00 15.03
N GLU A 223 -15.42 16.79 15.29
CA GLU A 223 -15.33 18.23 15.13
C GLU A 223 -14.45 18.82 16.23
N ASP A 224 -13.33 19.41 15.82
CA ASP A 224 -12.35 20.05 16.70
C ASP A 224 -12.52 21.58 16.64
N MET A 225 -12.57 22.22 17.82
CA MET A 225 -12.53 23.67 17.93
C MET A 225 -11.08 24.15 17.87
N LEU A 226 -10.82 25.11 16.99
CA LEU A 226 -9.55 25.81 16.87
C LEU A 226 -9.71 27.20 17.51
N ASP A 227 -9.22 27.34 18.74
CA ASP A 227 -9.19 28.61 19.46
C ASP A 227 -7.75 29.12 19.57
N GLY A 228 -7.54 30.36 19.13
CA GLY A 228 -6.47 31.30 19.50
C GLY A 228 -5.02 30.82 19.62
N ASP A 229 -4.71 29.90 20.50
CA ASP A 229 -3.35 29.55 20.92
C ASP A 229 -3.08 28.03 20.88
N GLU A 230 -4.10 27.22 20.63
CA GLU A 230 -3.97 25.77 20.62
C GLU A 230 -3.54 25.23 19.25
N LYS A 231 -2.50 24.36 19.25
CA LYS A 231 -2.18 23.55 18.07
C LYS A 231 -3.33 22.55 17.85
N PRO A 232 -3.93 22.46 16.65
CA PRO A 232 -4.92 21.43 16.37
C PRO A 232 -4.39 20.04 16.74
N VAL A 233 -5.20 19.25 17.44
CA VAL A 233 -4.86 17.87 17.86
C VAL A 233 -4.63 16.97 16.64
N SER A 234 -5.20 17.33 15.49
CA SER A 234 -4.85 16.78 14.19
C SER A 234 -3.65 17.55 13.59
N SER A 235 -2.46 16.97 13.62
CA SER A 235 -1.24 17.51 12.97
C SER A 235 -1.34 17.64 11.43
N PHE A 236 -2.52 17.44 10.83
CA PHE A 236 -2.80 17.75 9.43
C PHE A 236 -3.09 19.26 9.31
N GLY A 237 -2.00 20.03 9.23
CA GLY A 237 -2.04 21.46 9.03
C GLY A 237 -2.66 21.81 7.69
N LEU A 238 -3.88 22.33 7.69
CA LEU A 238 -4.50 22.89 6.50
C LEU A 238 -4.07 24.36 6.38
N TYR A 239 -3.27 24.64 5.36
CA TYR A 239 -2.78 25.98 5.05
C TYR A 239 -3.94 26.83 4.53
N CYS A 240 -4.26 27.92 5.22
CA CYS A 240 -5.05 28.99 4.60
C CYS A 240 -4.13 29.71 3.60
N TYR A 241 -4.21 29.35 2.32
CA TYR A 241 -3.43 29.99 1.27
C TYR A 241 -3.86 31.46 1.14
N SER A 242 -2.95 32.38 1.45
CA SER A 242 -3.06 33.80 1.13
C SER A 242 -1.93 34.12 0.14
N PRO A 243 -2.21 34.62 -1.08
CA PRO A 243 -1.18 34.85 -2.09
C PRO A 243 -0.15 35.94 -1.72
N GLN A 244 -0.31 36.66 -0.61
CA GLN A 244 0.39 37.94 -0.36
C GLN A 244 1.04 38.08 1.03
N LYS A 245 1.17 37.02 1.85
CA LYS A 245 1.94 37.12 3.11
C LYS A 245 2.47 35.76 3.59
N LEU A 246 3.79 35.64 3.65
CA LEU A 246 4.56 34.47 4.12
C LEU A 246 4.64 34.38 5.66
N THR A 247 3.53 34.65 6.36
CA THR A 247 3.44 34.42 7.82
C THR A 247 2.27 33.51 8.13
N PHE A 248 2.59 32.27 8.50
CA PHE A 248 1.64 31.23 8.89
C PHE A 248 0.90 31.63 10.16
N GLN A 249 -0.41 31.85 10.08
CA GLN A 249 -1.23 32.13 11.26
C GLN A 249 -2.48 31.25 11.26
N TRP A 250 -2.46 30.19 12.07
CA TRP A 250 -3.60 29.31 12.31
C TRP A 250 -4.79 30.11 12.84
N GLY A 251 -6.00 29.87 12.35
CA GLY A 251 -7.22 30.49 12.89
C GLY A 251 -7.57 31.90 12.37
N THR A 252 -6.90 32.42 11.34
CA THR A 252 -7.32 33.68 10.70
C THR A 252 -8.44 33.41 9.68
N CYS A 253 -9.63 33.93 9.95
CA CYS A 253 -10.75 33.82 9.02
C CYS A 253 -10.53 34.71 7.81
N HIS A 254 -10.63 34.14 6.59
CA HIS A 254 -10.46 34.89 5.35
C HIS A 254 -11.47 36.03 5.18
N ARG A 255 -12.71 35.87 5.66
CA ARG A 255 -13.75 36.91 5.57
C ARG A 255 -13.61 37.97 6.66
N CYS A 256 -13.38 37.57 7.92
CA CYS A 256 -13.23 38.53 9.01
C CYS A 256 -11.89 39.27 8.99
N LYS A 257 -10.89 38.77 8.25
CA LYS A 257 -9.50 39.26 8.26
C LYS A 257 -8.89 39.33 9.67
N ALA A 258 -9.40 38.51 10.59
CA ALA A 258 -9.05 38.48 12.00
C ALA A 258 -9.00 37.05 12.52
N ARG A 259 -8.30 36.83 13.64
CA ARG A 259 -8.28 35.55 14.35
C ARG A 259 -9.67 35.26 14.91
N ARG A 260 -10.29 34.16 14.47
CA ARG A 260 -11.63 33.73 14.91
C ARG A 260 -11.59 32.28 15.36
N LYS A 261 -12.46 31.95 16.31
CA LYS A 261 -12.73 30.55 16.63
C LYS A 261 -13.30 29.88 15.39
N CYS A 262 -12.78 28.71 15.07
CA CYS A 262 -13.24 27.94 13.92
C CYS A 262 -13.46 26.49 14.33
N THR A 263 -14.46 25.82 13.76
CA THR A 263 -14.61 24.38 13.90
C THR A 263 -14.07 23.68 12.68
N LYS A 264 -13.27 22.63 12.89
CA LYS A 264 -12.68 21.80 11.83
C LYS A 264 -13.24 20.39 11.94
N LYS A 265 -13.66 19.83 10.81
CA LYS A 265 -14.18 18.46 10.73
C LYS A 265 -13.66 17.74 9.49
N PHE A 266 -13.34 16.46 9.65
CA PHE A 266 -13.04 15.56 8.54
C PHE A 266 -14.20 14.62 8.25
N THR A 267 -14.45 14.39 6.97
CA THR A 267 -15.34 13.35 6.43
C THR A 267 -14.65 12.66 5.26
N ILE A 268 -15.05 11.43 4.94
CA ILE A 268 -14.48 10.69 3.81
C ILE A 268 -15.35 10.94 2.57
N GLN A 269 -14.79 11.64 1.58
CA GLN A 269 -15.46 11.93 0.32
C GLN A 269 -15.40 10.74 -0.64
N LYS A 270 -14.24 10.07 -0.73
CA LYS A 270 -14.03 8.89 -1.56
C LYS A 270 -13.31 7.83 -0.75
N PHE A 271 -13.91 6.64 -0.72
CA PHE A 271 -13.35 5.46 -0.09
C PHE A 271 -12.43 4.71 -1.08
N PRO A 272 -11.22 4.28 -0.66
CA PRO A 272 -10.32 3.50 -1.53
C PRO A 272 -10.78 2.04 -1.62
N ARG A 273 -10.32 1.31 -2.65
CA ARG A 273 -10.58 -0.16 -2.74
C ARG A 273 -9.88 -0.91 -1.62
N ILE A 274 -8.64 -0.51 -1.32
CA ILE A 274 -7.84 -1.01 -0.22
C ILE A 274 -7.65 0.11 0.79
N LEU A 275 -8.23 -0.06 1.97
CA LEU A 275 -8.15 0.89 3.06
C LEU A 275 -7.05 0.47 4.04
N VAL A 276 -6.04 1.31 4.20
CA VAL A 276 -4.96 1.12 5.17
C VAL A 276 -5.22 2.01 6.39
N LEU A 277 -5.35 1.39 7.55
CA LEU A 277 -5.57 2.09 8.83
C LEU A 277 -4.35 1.90 9.73
N HIS A 278 -3.68 3.00 10.03
CA HIS A 278 -2.53 3.03 10.94
C HIS A 278 -2.98 3.49 12.33
N LEU A 279 -2.74 2.68 13.36
CA LEU A 279 -3.02 3.05 14.75
C LEU A 279 -1.84 3.84 15.32
N LYS A 280 -2.04 5.12 15.67
CA LYS A 280 -1.01 6.01 16.23
C LYS A 280 -0.61 5.61 17.65
N ARG A 281 0.15 4.52 17.76
CA ARG A 281 0.63 3.96 19.03
C ARG A 281 1.81 4.72 19.62
N PHE A 282 2.51 5.53 18.84
CA PHE A 282 3.69 6.23 19.30
C PHE A 282 3.32 7.68 19.64
N SER A 283 3.43 8.03 20.92
CA SER A 283 3.18 9.39 21.39
C SER A 283 4.46 10.20 21.40
N GLU A 284 4.43 11.38 20.77
CA GLU A 284 5.47 12.42 20.84
C GLU A 284 5.33 13.21 22.16
N ALA A 285 5.57 12.57 23.30
CA ALA A 285 5.72 13.32 24.55
C ALA A 285 7.11 13.98 24.58
N ARG A 286 7.17 15.25 25.03
CA ARG A 286 8.39 16.09 24.99
C ARG A 286 9.61 15.52 25.74
N VAL A 287 9.39 14.55 26.65
CA VAL A 287 10.43 14.02 27.54
C VAL A 287 10.76 12.55 27.26
N ARG A 288 9.75 11.71 26.99
CA ARG A 288 9.96 10.28 26.71
C ARG A 288 8.87 9.76 25.79
N THR A 289 9.25 9.32 24.59
CA THR A 289 8.33 8.62 23.69
C THR A 289 7.92 7.29 24.33
N SER A 290 6.63 7.00 24.30
CA SER A 290 6.07 5.73 24.80
C SER A 290 5.16 5.10 23.75
N LYS A 291 5.12 3.77 23.73
CA LYS A 291 4.23 2.99 22.89
C LYS A 291 2.94 2.71 23.67
N LEU A 292 1.80 3.04 23.08
CA LEU A 292 0.48 2.68 23.57
C LEU A 292 0.20 1.21 23.28
N SER A 293 0.12 0.40 24.33
CA SER A 293 -0.24 -1.02 24.30
C SER A 293 -1.76 -1.26 24.37
N THR A 294 -2.57 -0.21 24.24
CA THR A 294 -4.03 -0.30 24.28
C THR A 294 -4.55 -1.35 23.29
N PHE A 295 -5.32 -2.30 23.77
CA PHE A 295 -6.05 -3.23 22.91
C PHE A 295 -7.14 -2.45 22.16
N VAL A 296 -7.12 -2.51 20.83
CA VAL A 296 -8.12 -1.89 19.96
C VAL A 296 -8.87 -3.03 19.29
N ASN A 297 -10.16 -3.21 19.62
CA ASN A 297 -10.98 -4.23 18.99
C ASN A 297 -11.39 -3.77 17.58
N PHE A 298 -10.96 -4.50 16.55
CA PHE A 298 -11.26 -4.24 15.15
C PHE A 298 -11.96 -5.46 14.51
N PRO A 299 -13.01 -5.26 13.69
CA PRO A 299 -13.75 -6.36 13.10
C PRO A 299 -12.97 -7.03 11.96
N LEU A 300 -13.02 -8.36 11.86
CA LEU A 300 -12.39 -9.06 10.73
C LEU A 300 -13.24 -8.97 9.45
N LYS A 301 -14.55 -8.75 9.58
CA LYS A 301 -15.50 -8.66 8.48
C LYS A 301 -16.50 -7.54 8.74
N ASP A 302 -17.08 -7.04 7.65
CA ASP A 302 -18.21 -6.12 7.67
C ASP A 302 -17.95 -4.84 8.49
N LEU A 303 -16.72 -4.29 8.38
CA LEU A 303 -16.39 -2.96 8.91
C LEU A 303 -17.16 -1.91 8.10
N ASP A 304 -18.23 -1.39 8.69
CA ASP A 304 -19.07 -0.37 8.06
C ASP A 304 -18.61 1.04 8.43
N LEU A 305 -18.10 1.77 7.42
CA LEU A 305 -17.59 3.13 7.59
C LEU A 305 -18.55 4.20 7.06
N ARG A 306 -19.79 3.85 6.73
CA ARG A 306 -20.78 4.79 6.17
C ARG A 306 -21.04 5.99 7.09
N GLU A 307 -20.95 5.83 8.42
CA GLU A 307 -21.12 6.95 9.37
C GLU A 307 -20.07 8.07 9.20
N PHE A 308 -18.94 7.79 8.54
CA PHE A 308 -17.86 8.75 8.30
C PHE A 308 -17.86 9.33 6.89
N ALA A 309 -18.80 8.92 6.03
CA ALA A 309 -18.89 9.35 4.65
C ALA A 309 -19.45 10.78 4.53
N SER A 310 -19.01 11.52 3.51
CA SER A 310 -19.64 12.79 3.13
C SER A 310 -21.05 12.62 2.54
N ASP A 311 -21.32 11.45 1.94
CA ASP A 311 -22.55 11.08 1.25
C ASP A 311 -22.97 9.67 1.70
N ASN A 312 -24.25 9.47 2.02
CA ASN A 312 -24.79 8.21 2.55
C ASN A 312 -24.98 7.13 1.47
N SER A 313 -24.78 7.45 0.19
CA SER A 313 -24.98 6.53 -0.94
C SER A 313 -23.78 5.63 -1.26
N VAL A 314 -22.68 5.73 -0.52
CA VAL A 314 -21.42 5.07 -0.84
C VAL A 314 -21.33 3.67 -0.19
N ASN A 315 -20.94 2.66 -0.99
CA ASN A 315 -20.52 1.38 -0.43
C ASN A 315 -19.16 1.53 0.25
N ALA A 316 -19.14 1.42 1.58
CA ALA A 316 -17.95 1.60 2.42
C ALA A 316 -17.85 0.49 3.48
N VAL A 317 -18.26 -0.72 3.12
CA VAL A 317 -18.13 -1.91 3.98
C VAL A 317 -16.86 -2.66 3.61
N TYR A 318 -16.05 -3.03 4.59
CA TYR A 318 -14.74 -3.62 4.37
C TYR A 318 -14.51 -4.92 5.14
N ASN A 319 -13.65 -5.79 4.60
CA ASN A 319 -13.16 -6.99 5.26
C ASN A 319 -11.65 -6.91 5.49
N LEU A 320 -11.20 -7.34 6.66
CA LEU A 320 -9.77 -7.37 7.00
C LEU A 320 -9.11 -8.53 6.27
N TYR A 321 -7.96 -8.28 5.64
CA TYR A 321 -7.17 -9.34 5.01
C TYR A 321 -5.70 -9.38 5.47
N ALA A 322 -5.17 -8.29 6.05
CA ALA A 322 -3.83 -8.32 6.63
C ALA A 322 -3.66 -7.37 7.82
N VAL A 323 -2.72 -7.71 8.71
CA VAL A 323 -2.32 -6.91 9.86
C VAL A 323 -0.80 -6.92 9.97
N SER A 324 -0.17 -5.75 10.01
CA SER A 324 1.20 -5.62 10.48
C SER A 324 1.17 -5.37 11.98
N ASN A 325 1.81 -6.26 12.74
CA ASN A 325 1.93 -6.19 14.19
C ASN A 325 3.32 -5.69 14.57
N HIS A 326 3.40 -4.95 15.66
CA HIS A 326 4.65 -4.54 16.27
C HIS A 326 4.67 -4.97 17.74
N SER A 327 5.68 -5.74 18.13
CA SER A 327 5.98 -6.09 19.52
C SER A 327 7.22 -5.31 19.99
N GLY A 328 7.29 -4.93 21.27
CA GLY A 328 8.41 -4.14 21.81
C GLY A 328 8.10 -2.65 22.02
N THR A 329 9.15 -1.82 22.02
CA THR A 329 9.14 -0.42 22.50
C THR A 329 9.36 0.60 21.37
N THR A 330 9.43 1.89 21.70
CA THR A 330 9.76 2.96 20.74
C THR A 330 11.21 2.92 20.25
N LEU A 331 12.13 2.33 21.03
CA LEU A 331 13.57 2.27 20.73
C LEU A 331 13.97 1.02 19.95
N GLY A 332 13.12 -0.01 19.97
CA GLY A 332 13.40 -1.29 19.36
C GLY A 332 12.26 -2.26 19.59
N GLY A 333 12.04 -3.13 18.62
CA GLY A 333 10.94 -4.08 18.61
C GLY A 333 11.02 -4.99 17.41
N HIS A 334 9.98 -5.81 17.23
CA HIS A 334 9.91 -6.80 16.17
C HIS A 334 8.56 -6.76 15.48
N TYR A 335 8.58 -6.78 14.16
CA TYR A 335 7.39 -6.75 13.33
C TYR A 335 7.06 -8.14 12.78
N THR A 336 5.77 -8.45 12.74
CA THR A 336 5.23 -9.66 12.10
C THR A 336 4.01 -9.29 11.28
N ALA A 337 3.62 -10.13 10.33
CA ALA A 337 2.39 -9.94 9.57
C ALA A 337 1.44 -11.10 9.77
N TYR A 338 0.16 -10.81 9.97
CA TYR A 338 -0.91 -11.78 9.89
C TYR A 338 -1.67 -11.52 8.61
N CYS A 339 -1.70 -12.50 7.70
CA CYS A 339 -2.39 -12.35 6.43
C CYS A 339 -3.36 -13.50 6.22
N ARG A 340 -4.55 -13.16 5.71
CA ARG A 340 -5.51 -14.13 5.22
C ARG A 340 -5.10 -14.54 3.82
N ASN A 341 -4.77 -15.81 3.62
CA ASN A 341 -4.41 -16.31 2.31
C ASN A 341 -5.64 -16.19 1.37
N PRO A 342 -5.59 -15.42 0.28
CA PRO A 342 -6.72 -15.20 -0.61
C PRO A 342 -7.24 -16.45 -1.34
N THR A 343 -6.42 -17.51 -1.46
CA THR A 343 -6.78 -18.77 -2.14
C THR A 343 -7.42 -19.76 -1.16
N LEU A 344 -6.86 -19.88 0.05
CA LEU A 344 -7.35 -20.82 1.07
C LEU A 344 -8.44 -20.21 1.97
N GLY A 345 -8.44 -18.88 2.12
CA GLY A 345 -9.33 -18.17 3.04
C GLY A 345 -8.92 -18.25 4.52
N GLU A 346 -7.81 -18.91 4.83
CA GLU A 346 -7.25 -19.15 6.17
C GLU A 346 -6.19 -18.10 6.56
N TRP A 347 -5.95 -17.92 7.86
CA TRP A 347 -4.96 -16.96 8.37
C TRP A 347 -3.60 -17.62 8.60
N TYR A 348 -2.54 -16.88 8.30
CA TYR A 348 -1.16 -17.28 8.54
C TYR A 348 -0.38 -16.15 9.18
N SER A 349 0.52 -16.52 10.10
CA SER A 349 1.52 -15.64 10.69
C SER A 349 2.82 -15.73 9.93
N PHE A 350 3.30 -14.60 9.44
CA PHE A 350 4.57 -14.40 8.75
C PHE A 350 5.53 -13.68 9.71
N ASN A 351 6.50 -14.43 10.22
CA ASN A 351 7.54 -13.95 11.11
C ASN A 351 8.90 -14.18 10.43
N ASP A 352 9.31 -13.19 9.64
CA ASP A 352 10.46 -13.27 8.74
C ASP A 352 10.43 -14.56 7.91
N SER A 353 11.40 -15.44 8.07
CA SER A 353 11.54 -16.68 7.32
C SER A 353 10.48 -17.73 7.68
N ARG A 354 9.76 -17.56 8.79
CA ARG A 354 8.83 -18.57 9.31
C ARG A 354 7.39 -18.19 8.98
N VAL A 355 6.68 -19.11 8.36
CA VAL A 355 5.24 -19.00 8.09
C VAL A 355 4.52 -20.10 8.86
N THR A 356 3.49 -19.76 9.63
CA THR A 356 2.72 -20.72 10.43
C THR A 356 1.22 -20.46 10.30
N PRO A 357 0.37 -21.49 10.18
CA PRO A 357 -1.07 -21.30 10.23
C PRO A 357 -1.49 -20.70 11.58
N MET A 358 -2.56 -19.92 11.59
CA MET A 358 -3.10 -19.31 12.80
C MET A 358 -4.63 -19.23 12.78
N SER A 359 -5.24 -19.25 13.96
CA SER A 359 -6.69 -19.07 14.08
C SER A 359 -7.09 -17.61 13.87
N SER A 360 -8.28 -17.38 13.29
CA SER A 360 -8.87 -16.05 13.16
C SER A 360 -9.09 -15.36 14.52
N SER A 361 -9.22 -16.13 15.60
CA SER A 361 -9.33 -15.61 16.97
C SER A 361 -8.05 -14.92 17.46
N GLN A 362 -6.88 -15.29 16.92
CA GLN A 362 -5.58 -14.75 17.33
C GLN A 362 -5.18 -13.49 16.55
N VAL A 363 -5.91 -13.15 15.49
CA VAL A 363 -5.60 -12.00 14.62
C VAL A 363 -5.73 -10.67 15.38
N ARG A 364 -6.67 -10.59 16.31
CA ARG A 364 -6.87 -9.41 17.16
C ARG A 364 -5.90 -9.45 18.33
N SER A 365 -4.97 -8.51 18.37
CA SER A 365 -4.00 -8.36 19.45
C SER A 365 -3.71 -6.88 19.74
N SER A 366 -3.13 -6.59 20.91
CA SER A 366 -2.63 -5.26 21.26
C SER A 366 -1.44 -4.81 20.40
N ASP A 367 -0.78 -5.76 19.71
CA ASP A 367 0.38 -5.48 18.86
C ASP A 367 -0.01 -5.02 17.46
N ALA A 368 -1.28 -5.19 17.06
CA ALA A 368 -1.79 -4.71 15.78
C ALA A 368 -1.49 -3.22 15.60
N TYR A 369 -0.79 -2.88 14.51
CA TYR A 369 -0.26 -1.53 14.27
C TYR A 369 -0.78 -0.92 12.97
N VAL A 370 -0.76 -1.68 11.88
CA VAL A 370 -1.36 -1.29 10.59
C VAL A 370 -2.34 -2.37 10.15
N LEU A 371 -3.58 -1.96 9.85
CA LEU A 371 -4.66 -2.84 9.42
C LEU A 371 -4.90 -2.61 7.92
N PHE A 372 -5.02 -3.70 7.17
CA PHE A 372 -5.31 -3.68 5.74
C PHE A 372 -6.69 -4.28 5.49
N TYR A 373 -7.58 -3.43 4.97
CA TYR A 373 -8.96 -3.75 4.67
C TYR A 373 -9.20 -3.69 3.16
N GLU A 374 -9.95 -4.64 2.62
CA GLU A 374 -10.42 -4.64 1.24
C GLU A 374 -11.93 -4.40 1.20
N LEU A 375 -12.40 -3.66 0.20
CA LEU A 375 -13.82 -3.38 0.04
C LEU A 375 -14.60 -4.71 -0.10
N ALA A 376 -15.64 -4.88 0.72
CA ALA A 376 -16.49 -6.07 0.66
C ALA A 376 -17.16 -6.13 -0.70
N SER A 377 -17.07 -7.30 -1.35
CA SER A 377 -17.71 -7.53 -2.65
C SER A 377 -19.21 -7.32 -2.49
N CYS A 378 -19.78 -6.31 -3.16
CA CYS A 378 -21.22 -6.20 -3.24
C CYS A 378 -21.73 -7.37 -4.08
N SER A 379 -22.51 -8.27 -3.48
CA SER A 379 -23.12 -9.42 -4.17
C SER A 379 -23.96 -9.02 -5.40
N ARG A 380 -24.27 -7.72 -5.57
CA ARG A 380 -24.99 -7.18 -6.74
C ARG A 380 -24.15 -7.08 -8.02
N MET A 381 -22.81 -7.04 -7.95
CA MET A 381 -21.98 -6.90 -9.17
C MET A 381 -21.70 -8.23 -9.89
N LEU A 382 -21.75 -9.36 -9.17
CA LEU A 382 -21.56 -10.69 -9.77
C LEU A 382 -22.77 -11.17 -10.57
N ALA A 383 -23.97 -10.62 -10.31
CA ALA A 383 -25.18 -10.97 -11.06
C ALA A 383 -25.23 -10.37 -12.47
N VAL A 384 -24.51 -9.26 -12.73
CA VAL A 384 -24.53 -8.57 -14.02
C VAL A 384 -23.53 -9.19 -15.01
N SER A 385 -22.45 -9.84 -14.56
CA SER A 385 -21.49 -10.48 -15.47
C SER A 385 -21.84 -11.93 -15.84
N MET A 386 -22.84 -12.54 -15.23
CA MET A 386 -23.27 -13.93 -15.53
C MET A 386 -24.57 -14.04 -16.33
N SER A 387 -25.21 -12.92 -16.70
CA SER A 387 -26.51 -12.93 -17.38
C SER A 387 -26.48 -12.55 -18.87
N SER A 388 -25.31 -12.31 -19.48
CA SER A 388 -25.20 -11.94 -20.90
C SER A 388 -24.66 -13.05 -21.83
N ALA A 389 -24.87 -14.31 -21.46
CA ALA A 389 -24.74 -15.44 -22.38
C ALA A 389 -26.12 -16.03 -22.69
N ALA A 390 -27.05 -15.19 -23.16
CA ALA A 390 -28.27 -15.67 -23.78
C ALA A 390 -27.97 -16.00 -25.25
N PHE A 391 -28.21 -17.26 -25.59
CA PHE A 391 -28.13 -17.82 -26.93
C PHE A 391 -28.92 -16.96 -27.94
N PHE A 392 -28.22 -16.32 -28.87
CA PHE A 392 -28.84 -15.89 -30.12
C PHE A 392 -28.87 -17.08 -31.08
N SER A 393 -29.97 -17.82 -31.07
CA SER A 393 -30.34 -18.70 -32.17
C SER A 393 -30.73 -17.84 -33.37
N PHE A 394 -29.96 -17.94 -34.45
CA PHE A 394 -30.28 -17.34 -35.74
C PHE A 394 -31.56 -17.96 -36.32
N PRO A 395 -32.53 -17.17 -36.82
CA PRO A 395 -33.50 -17.68 -37.79
C PRO A 395 -32.92 -17.64 -39.21
N PRO A 396 -33.37 -18.52 -40.12
CA PRO A 396 -32.78 -18.67 -41.45
C PRO A 396 -33.21 -17.53 -42.38
N VAL A 397 -32.28 -17.22 -43.29
CA VAL A 397 -32.40 -16.29 -44.40
C VAL A 397 -33.47 -16.76 -45.39
N LEU A 398 -34.31 -15.85 -45.86
CA LEU A 398 -34.96 -15.95 -47.18
C LEU A 398 -34.88 -14.60 -47.92
N PRO A 399 -34.74 -14.59 -49.27
CA PRO A 399 -34.35 -13.41 -50.03
C PRO A 399 -35.52 -12.81 -50.83
N VAL A 400 -35.68 -11.48 -50.85
CA VAL A 400 -36.43 -10.79 -51.93
C VAL A 400 -35.87 -9.38 -52.18
N HIS A 401 -35.40 -9.21 -53.42
CA HIS A 401 -35.31 -8.01 -54.26
C HIS A 401 -35.58 -6.60 -53.68
N GLY A 402 -34.56 -5.75 -53.78
CA GLY A 402 -34.56 -4.64 -54.75
C GLY A 402 -35.16 -3.28 -54.36
N ILE A 403 -34.31 -2.24 -54.57
CA ILE A 403 -34.61 -0.86 -55.02
C ILE A 403 -34.18 0.26 -54.04
N LEU A 404 -33.33 1.17 -54.57
CA LEU A 404 -32.85 2.50 -54.12
C LEU A 404 -31.74 2.52 -53.04
N GLU A 405 -30.44 2.51 -53.39
CA GLU A 405 -29.60 3.66 -53.82
C GLU A 405 -29.76 4.97 -53.01
N GLY A 406 -28.66 5.42 -52.36
CA GLY A 406 -28.54 6.82 -51.97
C GLY A 406 -27.57 7.18 -50.83
N GLN A 407 -26.29 7.40 -51.19
CA GLN A 407 -25.38 8.41 -50.62
C GLN A 407 -24.56 8.06 -49.35
N LEU A 408 -23.30 7.71 -49.64
CA LEU A 408 -22.10 7.89 -48.84
C LEU A 408 -21.67 9.39 -48.83
N HIS A 409 -20.92 9.80 -47.79
CA HIS A 409 -20.03 10.98 -47.71
C HIS A 409 -20.58 12.38 -47.30
N LYS A 410 -20.29 12.77 -46.05
CA LYS A 410 -19.52 13.98 -45.63
C LYS A 410 -19.44 14.03 -44.08
N LEU A 411 -18.29 13.71 -43.47
CA LEU A 411 -17.16 14.61 -43.14
C LEU A 411 -17.45 15.59 -41.99
N LEU A 412 -16.75 15.35 -40.87
CA LEU A 412 -16.10 16.31 -39.97
C LEU A 412 -16.73 17.70 -39.84
N SER A 413 -17.23 17.98 -38.64
CA SER A 413 -17.15 19.29 -37.99
C SER A 413 -16.87 19.07 -36.51
#